data_AF-W1WDF3-F1
#
_entry.id   AF-W1WDF3-F1
#
_cell.length_a   1.000
_cell.length_b   1.000
_cell.length_c   1.000
_cell.angle_alpha   90.00
_cell.angle_beta   90.00
_cell.angle_gamma   90.00
#
_symmetry.space_group_name_H-M   'P 1'
#
loop_
_entity.id
_entity.type
_entity.pdbx_description
1 polymer ?
#
loop_
_entity_poly.entity_id
_entity_poly.type
_entity_poly.pdbx_seq_one_letter_code
_entity_poly.pdbx_strand_id
1 'polypeptide(L)'
;KDASMDILLDIFSPANYGEFRRVLSKDGILIKVVPTENHLKEIRQMVQEQLTKKDYSNQDIKEHFQEHFSIQSSQIASLTKSITAEQRQALLSMTPLLFHVDQSKIDWSQLTEITIEAEILVGKALKLVYIWKNASIKDAFLFNLSSSARYL
;
A
#
# COMPACT_ATOMS: atom_id res chain seq x y z
N LYS A 1 -0.61 4.30 -22.02
CA LYS A 1 -1.18 5.61 -22.44
C LYS A 1 -1.39 6.45 -21.19
N ASP A 2 -1.23 7.76 -21.28
CA ASP A 2 -1.43 8.69 -20.16
C ASP A 2 -2.91 9.08 -20.05
N ALA A 3 -3.36 9.39 -18.83
CA ALA A 3 -4.73 9.85 -18.55
C ALA A 3 -5.82 9.02 -19.24
N SER A 4 -5.65 7.70 -19.25
CA SER A 4 -6.51 6.76 -20.00
C SER A 4 -7.39 5.89 -19.12
N MET A 5 -7.27 5.99 -17.80
CA MET A 5 -8.00 5.16 -16.84
C MET A 5 -8.83 6.04 -15.91
N ASP A 6 -10.14 5.77 -15.82
CA ASP A 6 -11.01 6.45 -14.85
C ASP A 6 -10.99 5.77 -13.48
N ILE A 7 -10.67 4.48 -13.44
CA ILE A 7 -10.56 3.70 -12.21
C ILE A 7 -9.28 2.87 -12.31
N LEU A 8 -8.44 2.96 -11.28
CA LEU A 8 -7.30 2.09 -11.09
C LEU A 8 -7.52 1.28 -9.82
N LEU A 9 -7.38 -0.04 -9.92
CA LEU A 9 -7.53 -0.97 -8.81
C LEU A 9 -6.17 -1.58 -8.52
N ASP A 10 -5.70 -1.42 -7.28
CA ASP A 10 -4.46 -2.00 -6.79
C ASP A 10 -4.75 -2.83 -5.54
N ILE A 11 -4.50 -4.13 -5.62
CA ILE A 11 -4.83 -5.10 -4.56
C ILE A 11 -3.56 -5.78 -4.10
N PHE A 12 -3.24 -5.63 -2.81
CA PHE A 12 -2.10 -6.30 -2.14
C PHE A 12 -0.77 -6.16 -2.88
N SER A 13 -0.62 -5.09 -3.66
CA SER A 13 0.52 -4.87 -4.55
C SER A 13 1.32 -3.65 -4.06
N PRO A 14 2.63 -3.59 -4.33
CA PRO A 14 3.42 -2.39 -4.05
C PRO A 14 2.89 -1.18 -4.83
N ALA A 15 2.88 0.00 -4.20
CA ALA A 15 2.37 1.21 -4.84
C ALA A 15 3.46 1.91 -5.68
N ASN A 16 3.14 2.24 -6.94
CA ASN A 16 3.90 3.19 -7.73
C ASN A 16 3.02 4.41 -8.04
N TYR A 17 2.96 5.34 -7.07
CA TYR A 17 2.06 6.48 -7.15
C TYR A 17 2.35 7.43 -8.33
N GLY A 18 3.59 7.47 -8.81
CA GLY A 18 3.95 8.20 -10.03
C GLY A 18 3.22 7.64 -11.26
N GLU A 19 3.30 6.33 -11.45
CA GLU A 19 2.61 5.65 -12.56
C GLU A 19 1.09 5.68 -12.39
N PHE A 20 0.59 5.54 -11.15
CA PHE A 20 -0.84 5.65 -10.87
C PHE A 20 -1.39 7.01 -11.29
N ARG A 21 -0.68 8.10 -10.96
CA ARG A 21 -1.07 9.46 -11.39
C ARG A 21 -0.93 9.64 -12.90
N ARG A 22 0.08 9.05 -13.54
CA ARG A 22 0.30 9.17 -15.00
C ARG A 22 -0.86 8.54 -15.79
N VAL A 23 -1.35 7.38 -15.37
CA VAL A 23 -2.39 6.64 -16.11
C VAL A 23 -3.81 7.10 -15.77
N LEU A 24 -4.04 7.64 -14.58
CA LEU A 24 -5.36 8.12 -14.15
C LEU A 24 -5.79 9.39 -14.89
N SER A 25 -7.06 9.43 -15.28
CA SER A 25 -7.72 10.63 -15.81
C SER A 25 -7.86 11.69 -14.71
N LYS A 26 -8.17 12.93 -15.09
CA LYS A 26 -8.26 14.08 -14.17
C LYS A 26 -9.20 13.85 -12.98
N ASP A 27 -10.31 13.15 -13.23
CA ASP A 27 -11.33 12.84 -12.22
C ASP A 27 -11.31 11.36 -11.80
N GLY A 28 -10.29 10.63 -12.25
CA GLY A 28 -10.11 9.22 -11.96
C GLY A 28 -9.85 8.93 -10.50
N ILE A 29 -10.20 7.71 -10.08
CA ILE A 29 -10.06 7.23 -8.71
C ILE A 29 -9.07 6.07 -8.63
N LEU A 30 -8.29 6.07 -7.55
CA LEU A 30 -7.49 4.91 -7.14
C LEU A 30 -8.25 4.18 -6.03
N ILE A 31 -8.49 2.88 -6.24
CA ILE A 31 -8.96 1.96 -5.21
C ILE A 31 -7.75 1.12 -4.79
N LYS A 32 -7.27 1.33 -3.57
CA LYS A 32 -6.11 0.65 -3.00
C LYS A 32 -6.57 -0.28 -1.89
N VAL A 33 -6.29 -1.58 -2.02
CA VAL A 33 -6.65 -2.60 -1.05
C VAL A 33 -5.39 -3.08 -0.35
N VAL A 34 -5.30 -2.83 0.96
CA VAL A 34 -4.12 -3.12 1.78
C VAL A 34 -4.47 -4.15 2.85
N PRO A 35 -3.62 -5.17 3.08
CA PRO A 35 -3.89 -6.16 4.12
C PRO A 35 -3.80 -5.48 5.48
N THR A 36 -4.70 -5.76 6.43
CA THR A 36 -4.59 -5.24 7.81
C THR A 36 -3.64 -6.08 8.66
N GLU A 37 -3.40 -5.66 9.89
CA GLU A 37 -2.70 -6.48 10.90
C GLU A 37 -3.40 -7.82 11.17
N ASN A 38 -4.70 -7.95 10.88
CA ASN A 38 -5.45 -9.19 11.04
C ASN A 38 -5.38 -10.11 9.81
N HIS A 39 -4.85 -9.65 8.67
CA HIS A 39 -4.79 -10.41 7.43
C HIS A 39 -3.85 -11.62 7.52
N LEU A 40 -4.37 -12.85 7.60
CA LEU A 40 -3.60 -14.07 7.85
C LEU A 40 -2.90 -14.04 9.22
N LYS A 41 -3.56 -13.47 10.23
CA LYS A 41 -3.04 -13.41 11.61
C LYS A 41 -2.75 -14.80 12.19
N GLU A 42 -3.51 -15.82 11.80
CA GLU A 42 -3.34 -17.20 12.28
C GLU A 42 -1.96 -17.74 11.88
N ILE A 43 -1.54 -17.50 10.63
CA ILE A 43 -0.21 -17.87 10.15
C ILE A 43 0.85 -17.09 10.94
N ARG A 44 0.68 -15.77 11.11
CA ARG A 44 1.63 -14.91 11.86
C ARG A 44 1.84 -15.40 13.28
N GLN A 45 0.77 -15.79 13.98
CA GLN A 45 0.83 -16.33 15.33
C GLN A 45 1.64 -17.63 15.39
N MET A 46 1.41 -18.56 14.45
CA MET A 46 2.13 -19.84 14.41
C MET A 46 3.64 -19.69 14.14
N VAL A 47 4.05 -18.63 13.43
CA VAL A 47 5.46 -18.37 13.08
C VAL A 47 6.11 -17.30 13.95
N GLN A 48 5.40 -16.72 14.91
CA GLN A 48 5.78 -15.48 15.59
C GLN A 48 7.18 -15.54 16.25
N GLU A 49 7.57 -16.71 16.76
CA GLU A 49 8.88 -16.94 17.37
C GLU A 49 10.04 -16.87 16.38
N GLN A 50 9.77 -17.08 15.10
CA GLN A 50 10.75 -17.05 14.02
C GLN A 50 10.80 -15.71 13.28
N LEU A 51 9.84 -14.81 13.53
CA LEU A 51 9.78 -13.50 12.87
C LEU A 51 10.72 -12.49 13.54
N THR A 52 11.59 -11.88 12.74
CA THR A 52 12.44 -10.75 13.15
C THR A 52 11.66 -9.46 13.33
N LYS A 53 10.58 -9.24 12.56
CA LYS A 53 9.67 -8.10 12.70
C LYS A 53 8.28 -8.62 13.07
N LYS A 54 7.90 -8.44 14.34
CA LYS A 54 6.63 -8.92 14.89
C LYS A 54 5.44 -8.04 14.52
N ASP A 55 5.69 -6.74 14.31
CA ASP A 55 4.64 -5.77 14.05
C ASP A 55 4.63 -5.35 12.57
N TYR A 56 3.50 -5.64 11.91
CA TYR A 56 3.18 -5.11 10.59
C TYR A 56 2.16 -3.97 10.78
N SER A 57 2.55 -2.75 10.42
CA SER A 57 1.68 -1.58 10.47
C SER A 57 1.37 -1.10 9.06
N ASN A 58 0.10 -0.77 8.83
CA ASN A 58 -0.35 -0.12 7.59
C ASN A 58 -0.12 1.39 7.58
N GLN A 59 0.39 1.96 8.68
CA GLN A 59 0.52 3.40 8.83
C GLN A 59 1.36 4.00 7.70
N ASP A 60 2.53 3.43 7.42
CA ASP A 60 3.43 3.86 6.34
C ASP A 60 2.69 3.87 4.98
N ILE A 61 1.88 2.84 4.70
CA ILE A 61 1.14 2.74 3.44
C ILE A 61 0.07 3.83 3.33
N LYS A 62 -0.62 4.15 4.43
CA LYS A 62 -1.65 5.20 4.46
C LYS A 62 -1.02 6.58 4.31
N GLU A 63 0.09 6.83 4.98
CA GLU A 63 0.85 8.08 4.86
C GLU A 63 1.29 8.30 3.42
N HIS A 64 1.95 7.32 2.81
CA HIS A 64 2.34 7.37 1.40
C HIS A 64 1.15 7.53 0.45
N PHE A 65 0.00 6.91 0.75
CA PHE A 65 -1.21 7.13 -0.04
C PHE A 65 -1.68 8.59 0.04
N GLN A 66 -1.69 9.17 1.25
CA GLN A 66 -2.15 10.54 1.50
C GLN A 66 -1.22 11.62 0.93
N GLU A 67 0.06 11.32 0.73
CA GLU A 67 1.02 12.20 0.03
C GLU A 67 0.64 12.44 -1.44
N HIS A 68 -0.07 11.51 -2.07
CA HIS A 68 -0.38 11.55 -3.50
C HIS A 68 -1.88 11.65 -3.81
N PHE A 69 -2.73 11.16 -2.90
CA PHE A 69 -4.17 11.04 -3.09
C PHE A 69 -4.93 11.52 -1.84
N SER A 70 -6.02 12.25 -2.05
CA SER A 70 -6.98 12.55 -0.99
C SER A 70 -7.95 11.38 -0.82
N ILE A 71 -7.94 10.76 0.36
CA ILE A 71 -8.88 9.69 0.73
C ILE A 71 -10.30 10.27 0.75
N GLN A 72 -11.18 9.68 -0.06
CA GLN A 72 -12.61 9.99 -0.12
C GLN A 72 -13.42 9.05 0.78
N SER A 73 -13.01 7.79 0.85
CA SER A 73 -13.58 6.81 1.76
C SER A 73 -12.55 5.74 2.14
N SER A 74 -12.76 5.15 3.31
CA SER A 74 -12.07 3.95 3.77
C SER A 74 -13.09 2.96 4.33
N GLN A 75 -12.91 1.68 4.03
CA GLN A 75 -13.72 0.60 4.58
C GLN A 75 -12.86 -0.62 4.88
N ILE A 76 -13.06 -1.22 6.05
CA ILE A 76 -12.49 -2.53 6.37
C ILE A 76 -13.43 -3.61 5.88
N ALA A 77 -12.89 -4.58 5.14
CA ALA A 77 -13.56 -5.81 4.74
C ALA A 77 -12.84 -6.99 5.38
N SER A 78 -13.57 -7.84 6.09
CA SER A 78 -13.01 -8.97 6.85
C SER A 78 -13.84 -10.23 6.62
N LEU A 79 -13.18 -11.35 6.38
CA LEU A 79 -13.80 -12.67 6.26
C LEU A 79 -12.88 -13.71 6.90
N THR A 80 -13.42 -14.42 7.89
CA THR A 80 -12.80 -15.64 8.42
C THR A 80 -13.47 -16.85 7.80
N LYS A 81 -12.67 -17.79 7.30
CA LYS A 81 -13.18 -18.99 6.62
C LYS A 81 -12.35 -20.21 6.99
N SER A 82 -13.04 -21.33 7.23
CA SER A 82 -12.40 -22.64 7.34
C SER A 82 -11.77 -23.06 6.01
N ILE A 83 -10.63 -23.75 6.08
CA ILE A 83 -9.86 -24.19 4.91
C ILE A 83 -9.65 -25.69 4.90
N THR A 84 -9.62 -26.28 3.71
CA THR A 84 -9.25 -27.70 3.53
C THR A 84 -7.74 -27.89 3.65
N ALA A 85 -7.30 -29.14 3.75
CA ALA A 85 -5.88 -29.48 3.73
C ALA A 85 -5.20 -29.03 2.43
N GLU A 86 -5.85 -29.16 1.27
CA GLU A 86 -5.27 -28.69 0.00
C GLU A 86 -5.15 -27.16 -0.03
N GLN A 87 -6.19 -26.45 0.43
CA GLN A 87 -6.18 -24.98 0.51
C GLN A 87 -5.09 -24.46 1.46
N ARG A 88 -4.91 -25.14 2.59
CA ARG A 88 -3.82 -24.87 3.54
C ARG A 88 -2.46 -24.99 2.87
N GLN A 89 -2.19 -26.12 2.21
CA GLN A 89 -0.92 -26.33 1.54
C GLN A 89 -0.65 -25.28 0.46
N ALA A 90 -1.67 -24.95 -0.35
CA ALA A 90 -1.58 -23.93 -1.38
C ALA A 90 -1.27 -22.55 -0.79
N LEU A 91 -1.98 -22.16 0.28
CA LEU A 91 -1.80 -20.88 0.95
C LEU A 91 -0.39 -20.74 1.53
N LEU A 92 0.09 -21.76 2.26
CA LEU A 92 1.43 -21.75 2.86
C LEU A 92 2.51 -21.60 1.77
N SER A 93 2.34 -22.29 0.63
CA SER A 93 3.31 -22.25 -0.48
C SER A 93 3.40 -20.88 -1.16
N MET A 94 2.34 -20.08 -1.12
CA MET A 94 2.27 -18.77 -1.77
C MET A 94 2.52 -17.59 -0.82
N THR A 95 2.66 -17.84 0.48
CA THR A 95 2.78 -16.77 1.50
C THR A 95 4.23 -16.31 1.64
N PRO A 96 4.61 -15.10 1.17
CA PRO A 96 6.01 -14.66 1.17
C PRO A 96 6.61 -14.54 2.57
N LEU A 97 5.78 -14.31 3.59
CA LEU A 97 6.17 -14.28 5.00
C LEU A 97 6.90 -15.58 5.42
N LEU A 98 6.59 -16.72 4.78
CA LEU A 98 7.11 -18.03 5.15
C LEU A 98 8.43 -18.40 4.49
N PHE A 99 8.97 -17.58 3.58
CA PHE A 99 10.18 -17.92 2.81
C PHE A 99 11.45 -18.03 3.68
N HIS A 100 11.47 -17.38 4.85
CA HIS A 100 12.58 -17.41 5.79
C HIS A 100 12.23 -18.14 7.11
N VAL A 101 11.10 -18.84 7.14
CA VAL A 101 10.61 -19.57 8.31
C VAL A 101 10.95 -21.05 8.13
N ASP A 102 11.48 -21.67 9.17
CA ASP A 102 11.62 -23.13 9.25
C ASP A 102 10.25 -23.76 9.49
N GLN A 103 9.56 -24.08 8.39
CA GLN A 103 8.22 -24.63 8.40
C GLN A 103 8.14 -26.06 8.97
N SER A 104 9.28 -26.77 9.11
CA SER A 104 9.31 -28.14 9.64
C SER A 104 9.04 -28.21 11.15
N LYS A 105 9.21 -27.08 11.85
CA LYS A 105 8.99 -26.96 13.30
C LYS A 105 7.56 -26.57 13.66
N ILE A 106 6.68 -26.42 12.67
CA ILE A 106 5.34 -25.89 12.86
C ILE A 106 4.33 -26.98 12.53
N ASP A 107 3.45 -27.27 13.49
CA ASP A 107 2.32 -28.16 13.24
C ASP A 107 1.19 -27.41 12.52
N TRP A 108 1.25 -27.41 11.19
CA TRP A 108 0.21 -26.81 10.35
C TRP A 108 -1.13 -27.55 10.41
N SER A 109 -1.23 -28.71 11.07
CA SER A 109 -2.51 -29.42 11.22
C SER A 109 -3.57 -28.55 11.93
N GLN A 110 -3.10 -27.65 12.80
CA GLN A 110 -3.90 -26.71 13.60
C GLN A 110 -4.45 -25.52 12.79
N LEU A 111 -3.94 -25.25 11.59
CA LEU A 111 -4.41 -24.13 10.75
C LEU A 111 -5.72 -24.49 10.02
N THR A 112 -6.84 -24.47 10.74
CA THR A 112 -8.15 -24.91 10.22
C THR A 112 -8.96 -23.77 9.61
N GLU A 113 -8.61 -22.52 9.90
CA GLU A 113 -9.25 -21.33 9.36
C GLU A 113 -8.23 -20.21 9.13
N ILE A 114 -8.61 -19.25 8.30
CA ILE A 114 -7.81 -18.05 8.02
C ILE A 114 -8.71 -16.83 8.02
N THR A 115 -8.17 -15.70 8.45
CA THR A 115 -8.81 -14.40 8.32
C THR A 115 -8.21 -13.63 7.15
N ILE A 116 -9.03 -13.29 6.15
CA ILE A 116 -8.67 -12.35 5.10
C ILE A 116 -9.30 -11.00 5.46
N GLU A 117 -8.47 -10.08 5.93
CA GLU A 117 -8.90 -8.72 6.25
C GLU A 117 -8.11 -7.69 5.45
N ALA A 118 -8.79 -6.67 4.93
CA ALA A 118 -8.18 -5.61 4.18
C ALA A 118 -8.88 -4.27 4.44
N GLU A 119 -8.11 -3.19 4.39
CA GLU A 119 -8.64 -1.84 4.31
C GLU A 119 -8.69 -1.42 2.83
N ILE A 120 -9.87 -1.01 2.38
CA ILE A 120 -10.14 -0.52 1.03
C ILE A 120 -10.16 0.99 1.09
N LEU A 121 -9.16 1.62 0.48
CA LEU A 121 -9.01 3.06 0.38
C LEU A 121 -9.45 3.53 -1.01
N VAL A 122 -10.39 4.47 -1.08
CA VAL A 122 -10.76 5.15 -2.31
C VAL A 122 -10.20 6.55 -2.28
N GLY A 123 -9.34 6.91 -3.24
CA GLY A 123 -8.70 8.21 -3.29
C GLY A 123 -8.74 8.88 -4.65
N LYS A 124 -8.74 10.21 -4.64
CA LYS A 124 -8.57 11.05 -5.83
C LYS A 124 -7.19 11.70 -5.81
N ALA A 125 -6.56 11.79 -6.96
CA ALA A 125 -5.23 12.41 -7.07
C ALA A 125 -5.29 13.85 -6.53
N LEU A 126 -4.30 14.22 -5.70
CA LEU A 126 -4.22 15.60 -5.22
C LEU A 126 -4.04 16.53 -6.42
N LYS A 127 -4.85 17.59 -6.47
CA LYS A 127 -4.63 18.68 -7.40
C LYS A 127 -3.31 19.33 -7.02
N LEU A 128 -2.41 19.51 -8.00
CA LEU A 128 -1.25 20.39 -7.83
C LEU A 128 -1.79 21.81 -7.60
N VAL A 129 -2.00 22.18 -6.35
CA VAL A 129 -2.13 23.58 -5.98
C VAL A 129 -0.71 24.11 -6.05
N TYR A 130 -0.43 24.95 -7.06
CA TYR A 130 0.78 25.78 -7.03
C TYR A 130 0.74 26.60 -5.72
N ILE A 131 1.54 26.20 -4.74
CA ILE A 131 1.67 26.92 -3.47
C ILE A 131 2.47 28.20 -3.75
N TRP A 132 1.78 29.24 -4.22
CA TRP A 132 2.24 30.64 -4.17
C TRP A 132 1.52 31.40 -3.06
N LYS A 133 1.31 30.77 -1.91
CA LYS A 133 0.88 31.47 -0.70
C LYS A 133 2.06 31.55 0.26
N ASN A 134 2.75 32.71 0.23
CA ASN A 134 3.79 33.19 1.16
C ASN A 134 5.27 33.10 0.73
N ALA A 135 5.59 33.06 -0.56
CA ALA A 135 6.93 33.49 -0.98
C ALA A 135 6.94 35.02 -1.08
N SER A 136 7.78 35.69 -0.26
CA SER A 136 8.01 37.12 -0.41
C SER A 136 8.67 37.37 -1.78
N ILE A 137 8.31 38.47 -2.43
CA ILE A 137 8.84 38.88 -3.76
C ILE A 137 10.39 38.89 -3.80
N LYS A 138 11.05 38.93 -2.63
CA LYS A 138 12.50 38.87 -2.49
C LYS A 138 13.12 37.50 -2.82
N ASP A 139 12.41 36.40 -2.62
CA ASP A 139 12.96 35.04 -2.83
C ASP A 139 13.00 34.66 -4.31
N ALA A 140 12.14 35.26 -5.13
CA ALA A 140 12.12 35.08 -6.58
C ALA A 140 13.35 35.68 -7.28
N PHE A 141 14.01 36.68 -6.68
CA PHE A 141 15.15 37.36 -7.27
C PHE A 141 16.47 36.59 -7.11
N LEU A 142 16.62 35.83 -6.02
CA LEU A 142 17.84 35.07 -5.74
C LEU A 142 17.97 33.81 -6.61
N PHE A 143 16.86 33.21 -7.04
CA PHE A 143 16.90 32.02 -7.90
C PHE A 143 17.20 32.32 -9.38
N ASN A 144 16.85 33.53 -9.85
CA ASN A 144 17.16 33.95 -11.23
C ASN A 144 18.67 34.22 -11.39
N LEU A 145 19.33 34.75 -10.35
CA LEU A 145 20.78 34.98 -10.35
C LEU A 145 21.61 33.69 -10.26
N SER A 146 21.10 32.60 -9.67
CA SER A 146 21.83 31.32 -9.66
C SER A 146 21.66 30.48 -10.94
N SER A 147 20.66 30.78 -11.77
CA SER A 147 20.44 30.07 -13.05
C SER A 147 21.17 30.72 -14.23
N SER A 148 21.48 32.02 -14.15
CA SER A 148 22.30 32.70 -15.18
C SER A 148 23.80 32.40 -15.07
N ALA A 149 24.28 31.72 -14.02
CA ALA A 149 25.69 31.36 -13.87
C ALA A 149 26.04 29.95 -14.39
N ARG A 150 25.09 29.23 -15.02
CA ARG A 150 25.34 27.91 -15.65
C ARG A 150 25.32 27.93 -17.18
N TYR A 151 25.34 29.12 -17.76
CA TYR A 151 25.56 29.33 -19.19
C TYR A 151 26.61 30.44 -19.38
N LEU A 152 27.83 30.17 -18.89
CA LEU A 152 29.06 30.54 -19.59
C LEU A 152 29.68 29.24 -20.10
#